data_AF-A0A527G977-F1
#
_entry.id   AF-A0A527G977-F1
#
_cell.length_a   1.000
_cell.length_b   1.000
_cell.length_c   1.000
_cell.angle_alpha   90.00
_cell.angle_beta   90.00
_cell.angle_gamma   90.00
#
_symmetry.space_group_name_H-M   'P 1'
#
loop_
_entity.id
_entity.type
_entity.pdbx_description
1 polymer ?
#
loop_
_entity_poly.entity_id
_entity_poly.type
_entity_poly.pdbx_seq_one_letter_code
_entity_poly.pdbx_strand_id
1 'polypeptide(L)'
;MPLQNRVDPFGTIHAVPDRGLFTGNRGIIHDPETKTLLKKRWALPAWIICVRQFRDVRREPMGRNRKGGKAGWTELFFLDEVTALAGGHRPCFFCQRERARDFVGRFGEAFGIAEPRAPMVDKRLHKERLASGGRPPGIAVEDLAGLPDGAM
;
A
#
# COMPACT_ATOMS: atom_id res chain seq x y z
N MET A 1 -19.46 8.79 11.32
CA MET A 1 -19.11 8.52 9.91
C MET A 1 -17.81 7.74 9.84
N PRO A 2 -17.66 6.78 8.91
CA PRO A 2 -16.38 6.08 8.74
C PRO A 2 -15.28 7.03 8.26
N LEU A 3 -14.03 6.76 8.67
CA LEU A 3 -12.86 7.46 8.15
C LEU A 3 -12.63 7.13 6.68
N GLN A 4 -12.14 8.10 5.91
CA GLN A 4 -11.70 7.91 4.52
C GLN A 4 -10.31 7.26 4.50
N ASN A 5 -10.26 5.96 4.73
CA ASN A 5 -9.01 5.21 4.87
C ASN A 5 -9.08 3.77 4.35
N ARG A 6 -10.07 3.42 3.52
CA ARG A 6 -10.17 2.09 2.89
C ARG A 6 -9.71 2.19 1.46
N VAL A 7 -8.82 1.32 1.04
CA VAL A 7 -8.18 1.39 -0.27
C VAL A 7 -8.73 0.30 -1.18
N ASP A 8 -9.13 0.67 -2.38
CA ASP A 8 -9.53 -0.27 -3.44
C ASP A 8 -8.32 -0.75 -4.28
N PRO A 9 -8.50 -1.74 -5.17
CA PRO A 9 -7.42 -2.25 -6.03
C PRO A 9 -6.79 -1.19 -6.94
N PHE A 10 -7.51 -0.12 -7.30
CA PHE A 10 -6.99 0.98 -8.11
C PHE A 10 -6.22 2.03 -7.28
N GLY A 11 -6.22 1.87 -5.96
CA GLY A 11 -5.55 2.74 -5.02
C GLY A 11 -6.37 3.98 -4.61
N THR A 12 -7.66 4.05 -4.91
CA THR A 12 -8.57 5.10 -4.42
C THR A 12 -8.89 4.88 -2.94
N ILE A 13 -9.10 5.97 -2.19
CA ILE A 13 -9.37 5.91 -0.75
C ILE A 13 -10.83 6.28 -0.47
N HIS A 14 -11.57 5.37 0.17
CA HIS A 14 -13.01 5.43 0.40
C HIS A 14 -13.34 5.56 1.88
N ALA A 15 -14.49 6.20 2.16
CA ALA A 15 -15.07 6.34 3.50
C ALA A 15 -16.21 5.33 3.68
N VAL A 16 -15.86 4.07 3.89
CA VAL A 16 -16.79 2.95 4.06
C VAL A 16 -16.59 2.26 5.42
N PRO A 17 -17.62 1.60 6.00
CA PRO A 17 -17.51 1.00 7.33
C PRO A 17 -16.60 -0.24 7.37
N ASP A 18 -16.37 -0.90 6.24
CA ASP A 18 -15.60 -2.14 6.12
C ASP A 18 -14.20 -2.03 6.73
N ARG A 19 -13.81 -2.99 7.56
CA ARG A 19 -12.56 -2.89 8.33
C ARG A 19 -11.33 -3.40 7.56
N GLY A 20 -11.52 -4.41 6.70
CA GLY A 20 -10.44 -5.08 5.98
C GLY A 20 -9.56 -5.99 6.86
N LEU A 21 -8.76 -6.85 6.22
CA LEU A 21 -7.86 -7.80 6.86
C LEU A 21 -6.46 -7.22 7.11
N PHE A 22 -6.05 -6.26 6.28
CA PHE A 22 -4.72 -5.65 6.32
C PHE A 22 -4.78 -4.16 6.55
N THR A 23 -3.66 -3.60 7.03
CA THR A 23 -3.43 -2.16 7.09
C THR A 23 -2.23 -1.79 6.23
N GLY A 24 -1.89 -0.52 6.16
CA GLY A 24 -0.72 -0.05 5.42
C GLY A 24 -0.65 1.46 5.43
N ASN A 25 0.28 1.99 4.64
CA ASN A 25 0.44 3.43 4.55
C ASN A 25 0.92 3.90 3.19
N ARG A 26 0.74 5.21 3.00
CA ARG A 26 1.35 6.03 1.94
C ARG A 26 2.07 7.24 2.54
N GLY A 27 2.62 7.09 3.75
CA GLY A 27 3.12 8.18 4.59
C GLY A 27 2.02 8.95 5.35
N ILE A 28 2.33 10.18 5.78
CA ILE A 28 1.41 11.05 6.55
C ILE A 28 0.62 11.93 5.58
N ILE A 29 -0.65 11.60 5.38
CA ILE A 29 -1.56 12.26 4.42
C ILE A 29 -2.89 12.70 5.06
N HIS A 30 -2.94 12.80 6.38
CA HIS A 30 -4.12 13.22 7.13
C HIS A 30 -3.80 14.40 8.04
N ASP A 31 -4.84 15.12 8.44
CA ASP A 31 -4.84 16.00 9.60
C ASP A 31 -5.19 15.17 10.85
N PRO A 32 -4.33 15.15 11.89
CA PRO A 32 -4.54 14.31 13.08
C PRO A 32 -5.63 14.82 14.03
N GLU A 33 -6.04 16.08 13.93
CA GLU A 33 -7.11 16.66 14.75
C GLU A 33 -8.47 16.32 14.17
N THR A 34 -8.64 16.54 12.86
CA THR A 34 -9.93 16.33 12.19
C THR A 34 -10.09 14.91 11.65
N LYS A 35 -9.00 14.13 11.58
CA LYS A 35 -8.95 12.81 10.93
C LYS A 35 -9.46 12.83 9.48
N THR A 36 -9.17 13.91 8.77
CA THR A 36 -9.49 14.06 7.34
C THR A 36 -8.23 13.95 6.48
N LEU A 37 -8.36 13.45 5.25
CA LEU A 37 -7.25 13.44 4.30
C LEU A 37 -6.88 14.86 3.86
N LEU A 38 -5.58 15.12 3.72
CA LEU A 38 -5.04 16.35 3.12
C LEU A 38 -5.27 16.33 1.60
N LYS A 39 -4.92 17.40 0.86
CA LYS A 39 -5.02 17.39 -0.63
C LYS A 39 -4.15 16.30 -1.28
N LYS A 40 -2.97 16.03 -0.71
CA LYS A 40 -2.07 14.96 -1.17
C LYS A 40 -2.64 13.56 -0.84
N ARG A 41 -2.38 12.57 -1.70
CA ARG A 41 -2.81 11.16 -1.51
C ARG A 41 -1.66 10.20 -1.19
N TRP A 42 -0.43 10.72 -1.13
CA TRP A 42 0.77 10.04 -0.65
C TRP A 42 1.78 11.09 -0.18
N ALA A 43 2.75 10.66 0.61
CA ALA A 43 3.89 11.48 1.05
C ALA A 43 5.25 10.83 0.76
N LEU A 44 5.27 9.53 0.49
CA LEU A 44 6.48 8.75 0.18
C LEU A 44 6.16 7.72 -0.91
N PRO A 45 7.14 7.31 -1.73
CA PRO A 45 6.96 6.26 -2.73
C PRO A 45 6.86 4.85 -2.11
N ALA A 46 7.32 4.68 -0.87
CA ALA A 46 7.26 3.44 -0.12
C ALA A 46 5.83 3.17 0.40
N TRP A 47 4.97 2.70 -0.48
CA TRP A 47 3.62 2.24 -0.14
C TRP A 47 3.71 0.81 0.34
N ILE A 48 3.30 0.58 1.59
CA ILE A 48 3.48 -0.73 2.22
C ILE A 48 2.18 -1.29 2.77
N ILE A 49 2.05 -2.60 2.67
CA ILE A 49 1.01 -3.40 3.35
C ILE A 49 1.60 -4.01 4.63
N CYS A 50 0.84 -3.92 5.70
CA CYS A 50 1.14 -4.42 7.04
C CYS A 50 0.04 -5.36 7.51
N VAL A 51 0.40 -6.34 8.34
CA VAL A 51 -0.60 -7.09 9.12
C VAL A 51 -1.26 -6.16 10.15
N ARG A 52 -2.54 -6.39 10.42
CA ARG A 52 -3.33 -5.56 11.35
C ARG A 52 -2.87 -5.68 12.80
N GLN A 53 -2.45 -6.87 13.22
CA GLN A 53 -1.97 -7.14 14.57
C GLN A 53 -0.53 -7.63 14.47
N PHE A 54 0.39 -6.91 15.10
CA PHE A 54 1.78 -7.28 15.16
C PHE A 54 2.35 -6.88 16.51
N ARG A 55 2.67 -7.89 17.34
CA ARG A 55 3.07 -7.70 18.74
C ARG A 55 1.99 -6.91 19.50
N ASP A 56 2.37 -6.21 20.56
CA ASP A 56 1.47 -5.38 21.38
C ASP A 56 1.35 -3.94 20.90
N VAL A 57 1.60 -3.68 19.61
CA VAL A 57 1.51 -2.33 19.04
C VAL A 57 0.05 -2.00 18.74
N ARG A 58 -0.50 -1.03 19.50
CA ARG A 58 -1.79 -0.40 19.19
C ARG A 58 -1.58 0.97 18.56
N ARG A 59 -2.43 1.30 17.59
CA ARG A 59 -2.42 2.58 16.88
C ARG A 59 -3.83 3.12 16.80
N GLU A 60 -3.97 4.42 16.97
CA GLU A 60 -5.20 5.12 16.67
C GLU A 60 -5.23 5.44 15.17
N PRO A 61 -6.25 5.02 14.40
CA PRO A 61 -6.35 5.39 12.99
C PRO A 61 -6.36 6.90 12.80
N MET A 62 -5.47 7.40 11.94
CA MET A 62 -5.28 8.81 11.62
C MET A 62 -4.98 9.67 12.87
N GLY A 63 -4.24 9.08 13.83
CA GLY A 63 -3.94 9.70 15.12
C GLY A 63 -2.48 10.10 15.32
N ARG A 64 -2.21 10.61 16.54
CA ARG A 64 -0.89 11.06 16.99
C ARG A 64 -0.04 9.89 17.51
N ASN A 65 0.31 8.97 16.62
CA ASN A 65 1.01 7.73 16.95
C ASN A 65 2.54 7.85 17.09
N ARG A 66 3.14 9.05 17.01
CA ARG A 66 4.59 9.27 17.19
C ARG A 66 4.88 9.98 18.51
N LYS A 67 6.12 9.79 19.01
CA LYS A 67 6.63 10.48 20.22
C LYS A 67 6.40 11.99 20.17
N GLY A 68 6.07 12.57 21.32
CA GLY A 68 5.79 14.00 21.45
C GLY A 68 4.46 14.43 20.81
N GLY A 69 3.47 13.54 20.76
CA GLY A 69 2.13 13.84 20.24
C GLY A 69 2.11 14.15 18.75
N LYS A 70 3.06 13.67 17.95
CA LYS A 70 3.13 13.96 16.51
C LYS A 70 2.28 12.98 15.70
N ALA A 71 1.77 13.43 14.55
CA ALA A 71 1.02 12.58 13.63
C ALA A 71 1.82 11.34 13.21
N GLY A 72 1.15 10.18 13.21
CA GLY A 72 1.64 8.96 12.60
C GLY A 72 1.49 8.96 11.08
N TRP A 73 2.02 7.95 10.40
CA TRP A 73 1.58 7.64 9.04
C TRP A 73 0.07 7.36 9.04
N THR A 74 -0.61 7.71 7.95
CA THR A 74 -2.05 7.48 7.80
C THR A 74 -2.33 5.99 7.73
N GLU A 75 -3.07 5.45 8.70
CA GLU A 75 -3.53 4.07 8.71
C GLU A 75 -4.57 3.85 7.62
N LEU A 76 -4.13 3.25 6.50
CA LEU A 76 -4.98 2.75 5.44
C LEU A 76 -5.34 1.29 5.68
N PHE A 77 -6.48 0.84 5.16
CA PHE A 77 -7.01 -0.52 5.32
C PHE A 77 -7.38 -1.12 3.97
N PHE A 78 -7.16 -2.42 3.84
CA PHE A 78 -7.38 -3.19 2.61
C PHE A 78 -8.27 -4.39 2.93
N LEU A 79 -9.19 -4.71 2.02
CA LEU A 79 -10.08 -5.87 2.16
C LEU A 79 -9.25 -7.13 2.42
N ASP A 80 -8.28 -7.39 1.55
CA ASP A 80 -7.33 -8.49 1.60
C ASP A 80 -5.95 -8.01 1.12
N GLU A 81 -5.02 -8.95 0.99
CA GLU A 81 -3.70 -8.64 0.46
C GLU A 81 -3.72 -8.31 -1.03
N VAL A 82 -4.50 -9.05 -1.82
CA VAL A 82 -4.52 -8.90 -3.28
C VAL A 82 -4.93 -7.47 -3.65
N THR A 83 -5.91 -6.91 -2.94
CA THR A 83 -6.33 -5.51 -3.02
C THR A 83 -5.16 -4.55 -2.79
N ALA A 84 -4.32 -4.80 -1.78
CA ALA A 84 -3.20 -3.93 -1.46
C ALA A 84 -2.07 -4.03 -2.49
N LEU A 85 -1.79 -5.24 -2.97
CA LEU A 85 -0.78 -5.49 -4.01
C LEU A 85 -1.20 -4.86 -5.34
N ALA A 86 -2.47 -5.02 -5.74
CA ALA A 86 -3.05 -4.35 -6.91
C ALA A 86 -2.96 -2.82 -6.79
N GLY A 87 -3.24 -2.28 -5.60
CA GLY A 87 -3.04 -0.87 -5.28
C GLY A 87 -1.56 -0.43 -5.24
N GLY A 88 -0.62 -1.32 -5.60
CA GLY A 88 0.81 -1.08 -5.71
C GLY A 88 1.56 -1.01 -4.38
N HIS A 89 1.04 -1.61 -3.31
CA HIS A 89 1.74 -1.68 -2.02
C HIS A 89 2.62 -2.94 -2.00
N ARG A 90 3.81 -2.85 -1.42
CA ARG A 90 4.67 -4.02 -1.18
C ARG A 90 4.64 -4.45 0.29
N PRO A 91 4.90 -5.72 0.63
CA PRO A 91 4.95 -6.15 2.02
C PRO A 91 5.97 -5.37 2.87
N CYS A 92 5.60 -5.10 4.12
CA CYS A 92 6.43 -4.35 5.07
C CYS A 92 7.59 -5.19 5.63
N PHE A 93 8.82 -4.66 5.61
CA PHE A 93 10.00 -5.31 6.21
C PHE A 93 9.98 -5.41 7.75
N PHE A 94 9.06 -4.71 8.41
CA PHE A 94 8.92 -4.74 9.87
C PHE A 94 8.04 -5.89 10.34
N CYS A 95 6.80 -5.98 9.84
CA CYS A 95 5.81 -6.97 10.29
C CYS A 95 5.60 -8.14 9.33
N GLN A 96 6.11 -8.06 8.09
CA GLN A 96 6.00 -9.08 7.06
C GLN A 96 7.37 -9.40 6.43
N ARG A 97 8.43 -9.47 7.25
CA ARG A 97 9.83 -9.48 6.77
C ARG A 97 10.13 -10.54 5.71
N GLU A 98 9.71 -11.77 5.93
CA GLU A 98 9.97 -12.88 4.99
C GLU A 98 9.26 -12.65 3.66
N ARG A 99 7.98 -12.26 3.72
CA ARG A 99 7.18 -11.93 2.54
C ARG A 99 7.72 -10.72 1.79
N ALA A 100 8.26 -9.74 2.50
CA ALA A 100 8.91 -8.58 1.90
C ALA A 100 10.21 -8.94 1.18
N ARG A 101 10.98 -9.90 1.71
CA ARG A 101 12.18 -10.43 1.05
C ARG A 101 11.80 -11.24 -0.20
N ASP A 102 10.83 -12.13 -0.09
CA ASP A 102 10.31 -12.91 -1.23
C ASP A 102 9.79 -11.99 -2.35
N PHE A 103 8.97 -11.00 -2.02
CA PHE A 103 8.46 -10.03 -3.00
C PHE A 103 9.59 -9.28 -3.74
N VAL A 104 10.60 -8.81 -3.00
CA VAL A 104 11.75 -8.11 -3.61
C VAL A 104 12.63 -9.08 -4.41
N GLY A 105 12.78 -10.33 -3.98
CA GLY A 105 13.49 -11.38 -4.70
C GLY A 105 12.83 -11.70 -6.05
N ARG A 106 11.52 -11.96 -6.04
CA ARG A 106 10.70 -12.19 -7.25
C ARG A 106 10.72 -11.00 -8.20
N PHE A 107 10.72 -9.78 -7.67
CA PHE A 107 10.96 -8.58 -8.48
C PHE A 107 12.35 -8.61 -9.13
N GLY A 108 13.39 -9.03 -8.40
CA GLY A 108 14.72 -9.19 -8.97
C GLY A 108 14.75 -10.19 -10.12
N GLU A 109 14.16 -11.37 -9.93
CA GLU A 109 14.05 -12.41 -10.96
C GLU A 109 13.29 -11.92 -12.19
N ALA A 110 12.11 -11.32 -12.01
CA ALA A 110 11.26 -10.85 -13.11
C ALA A 110 11.90 -9.75 -13.96
N PHE A 111 12.80 -8.95 -13.37
CA PHE A 111 13.44 -7.82 -14.06
C PHE A 111 14.96 -8.00 -14.27
N GLY A 112 15.50 -9.19 -14.02
CA GLY A 112 16.92 -9.51 -14.22
C GLY A 112 17.88 -8.68 -13.36
N ILE A 113 17.49 -8.35 -12.12
CA ILE A 113 18.28 -7.55 -11.19
C ILE A 113 18.94 -8.47 -10.17
N ALA A 114 20.28 -8.58 -10.21
CA ALA A 114 21.05 -9.46 -9.33
C ALA A 114 20.93 -9.09 -7.84
N GLU A 115 20.90 -7.80 -7.50
CA GLU A 115 20.74 -7.30 -6.13
C GLU A 115 19.50 -6.41 -6.00
N PRO A 116 18.28 -6.99 -5.97
CA PRO A 116 17.07 -6.20 -5.88
C PRO A 116 16.93 -5.54 -4.50
N ARG A 117 16.56 -4.26 -4.48
CA ARG A 117 16.36 -3.50 -3.25
C ARG A 117 14.98 -2.85 -3.23
N ALA A 118 14.39 -2.75 -2.04
CA ALA A 118 13.05 -2.17 -1.86
C ALA A 118 12.86 -0.78 -2.50
N PRO A 119 13.84 0.16 -2.46
CA PRO A 119 13.69 1.44 -3.16
C PRO A 119 13.57 1.32 -4.68
N MET A 120 14.12 0.27 -5.30
CA MET A 120 13.98 0.01 -6.74
C MET A 120 12.54 -0.38 -7.07
N VAL A 121 11.96 -1.26 -6.26
CA VAL A 121 10.53 -1.63 -6.31
C VAL A 121 9.66 -0.39 -6.13
N ASP A 122 9.93 0.41 -5.09
CA ASP A 122 9.16 1.62 -4.79
C ASP A 122 9.20 2.63 -5.95
N LYS A 123 10.39 2.82 -6.56
CA LYS A 123 10.57 3.72 -7.70
C LYS A 123 9.84 3.23 -8.94
N ARG A 124 9.82 1.92 -9.20
CA ARG A 124 9.10 1.32 -10.32
C ARG A 124 7.59 1.45 -10.13
N LEU A 125 7.07 0.92 -9.02
CA LEU A 125 5.65 0.96 -8.70
C LEU A 125 5.11 2.39 -8.63
N HIS A 126 5.89 3.36 -8.15
CA HIS A 126 5.44 4.76 -8.11
C HIS A 126 5.08 5.32 -9.49
N LYS A 127 5.75 4.88 -10.56
CA LYS A 127 5.43 5.27 -11.94
C LYS A 127 4.22 4.54 -12.52
N GLU A 128 3.89 3.38 -11.99
CA GLU A 128 2.86 2.48 -12.53
C GLU A 128 1.51 2.64 -11.83
N ARG A 129 1.50 3.02 -10.55
CA ARG A 129 0.27 3.21 -9.75
C ARG A 129 -0.63 4.28 -10.35
N LEU A 130 -1.87 3.91 -10.70
CA LEU A 130 -2.94 4.84 -11.09
C LEU A 130 -3.12 5.97 -10.07
N ALA A 131 -3.16 5.61 -8.79
CA ALA A 131 -3.30 6.57 -7.69
C ALA A 131 -2.09 7.51 -7.50
N SER A 132 -0.98 7.31 -8.20
CA SER A 132 0.16 8.23 -8.30
C SER A 132 0.24 8.95 -9.66
N GLY A 133 -0.79 8.84 -10.51
CA GLY A 133 -0.79 9.37 -11.87
C GLY A 133 -0.09 8.48 -12.91
N GLY A 134 0.21 7.24 -12.55
CA GLY A 134 0.71 6.24 -13.49
C GLY A 134 -0.31 5.94 -14.58
N ARG A 135 0.18 5.64 -15.78
CA ARG A 135 -0.66 5.23 -16.91
C ARG A 135 -0.57 3.71 -17.05
N PRO A 136 -1.69 2.99 -17.04
CA PRO A 136 -1.66 1.55 -17.23
C PRO A 136 -1.21 1.25 -18.68
N PRO A 137 -0.48 0.15 -18.91
CA PRO A 137 -0.24 -0.31 -20.27
C PRO A 137 -1.59 -0.64 -20.94
N GLY A 138 -1.67 -0.44 -22.25
CA GLY A 138 -2.79 -1.00 -23.03
C GLY A 138 -2.64 -2.52 -23.05
N ILE A 139 -3.70 -3.23 -22.68
CA ILE A 139 -3.74 -4.69 -22.69
C ILE A 139 -4.75 -5.10 -23.78
N ALA A 140 -4.35 -5.97 -24.70
CA ALA A 140 -5.25 -6.53 -25.69
C ALA A 140 -6.06 -7.68 -25.07
N VAL A 141 -7.22 -8.02 -25.63
CA VAL A 141 -8.08 -9.07 -25.06
C VAL A 141 -7.35 -10.43 -25.06
N GLU A 142 -6.50 -10.65 -26.07
CA GLU A 142 -5.71 -11.85 -26.25
C GLU A 142 -4.65 -12.00 -25.15
N ASP A 143 -4.11 -10.90 -24.64
CA ASP A 143 -3.12 -10.91 -23.56
C ASP A 143 -3.74 -11.37 -22.22
N LEU A 144 -5.06 -11.18 -22.04
CA LEU A 144 -5.75 -11.58 -20.81
C LEU A 144 -5.68 -13.09 -20.58
N ALA A 145 -5.69 -13.88 -21.65
CA ALA A 145 -5.60 -15.34 -21.56
C ALA A 145 -4.23 -15.83 -21.06
N GLY A 146 -3.19 -14.99 -21.15
CA GLY A 146 -1.85 -15.28 -20.65
C GLY A 146 -1.62 -14.86 -19.19
N LEU A 147 -2.61 -14.23 -18.54
CA LEU A 147 -2.48 -13.81 -17.15
C LEU A 147 -2.62 -15.00 -16.20
N PRO A 148 -1.87 -15.01 -15.08
CA PRO A 148 -2.07 -16.02 -14.05
C PRO A 148 -3.49 -16.01 -13.49
N ASP A 149 -3.96 -17.18 -13.07
CA ASP A 149 -5.25 -17.30 -12.38
C ASP A 149 -5.30 -16.36 -11.16
N GLY A 150 -6.39 -15.59 -11.08
CA GLY A 150 -6.60 -14.62 -10.00
C GLY A 150 -5.91 -13.26 -10.19
N ALA A 151 -5.42 -12.94 -11.40
CA ALA A 151 -5.03 -11.58 -11.75
C ALA A 151 -6.22 -10.60 -11.59
N MET A 152 -5.97 -9.46 -10.94
CA MET A 152 -6.90 -8.34 -10.76
C MET A 152 -6.50 -7.13 -11.61
#